data_AF-A0A7Y9C4T6-F1
#
_entry.id   AF-A0A7Y9C4T6-F1
#
_cell.length_a   1.000
_cell.length_b   1.000
_cell.length_c   1.000
_cell.angle_alpha   90.00
_cell.angle_beta   90.00
_cell.angle_gamma   90.00
#
_symmetry.space_group_name_H-M   'P 1'
#
loop_
_entity.id
_entity.type
_entity.pdbx_description
1 polymer ?
#
loop_
_entity_poly.entity_id
_entity_poly.type
_entity_poly.pdbx_seq_one_letter_code
_entity_poly.pdbx_strand_id
1 'polypeptide(L)'
;MNEVNPENNPPKPLSLKLVSAFKNFKEYLPLAIASATIIGGINQFYNLLSIDTYYVRFFSATQLISDGLWILYLLLPFYIIFTIMLPFIIAGDKYYLERFDPVSEDGKFQRKKAIWYNVLLIMTLYPTSYYFILTGRWPYMSFLLVMYTFPAMRANFKLAKKYDKEIIFELFGFISFLAFLSGLYFTWTWTFRDNEIPNNLENSSFVTDKIIKNYPNYSNKILYMNDKYVFTQIYCDSIDDPNRKILLFPIETFQKSESK
;
A
#
# COMPACT_ATOMS: atom_id res chain seq x y z
N MET A 1 36.34 38.18 24.14
CA MET A 1 35.83 37.09 23.27
C MET A 1 34.35 37.34 23.10
N ASN A 2 33.90 37.68 21.90
CA ASN A 2 32.46 37.85 21.63
C ASN A 2 31.86 36.45 21.47
N GLU A 3 30.99 36.06 22.41
CA GLU A 3 30.16 34.87 22.23
C GLU A 3 29.28 35.10 21.00
N VAL A 4 29.52 34.30 19.95
CA VAL A 4 28.69 34.28 18.76
C VAL A 4 27.33 33.74 19.19
N ASN A 5 26.34 34.62 19.30
CA ASN A 5 24.98 34.25 19.68
C ASN A 5 24.43 33.22 18.68
N PRO A 6 24.18 31.95 19.09
CA PRO A 6 23.79 30.88 18.18
C PRO A 6 22.41 31.10 17.53
N GLU A 7 21.62 32.08 17.98
CA GLU A 7 20.32 32.43 17.39
C GLU A 7 20.39 33.10 16.02
N ASN A 8 21.54 33.62 15.59
CA ASN A 8 21.65 34.35 14.31
C ASN A 8 22.01 33.51 13.10
N ASN A 9 22.11 32.18 13.22
CA ASN A 9 22.34 31.34 12.06
C ASN A 9 21.05 31.21 11.24
N PRO A 10 21.03 31.67 9.97
CA PRO A 10 19.85 31.53 9.13
C PRO A 10 19.47 30.05 9.03
N PRO A 11 18.17 29.70 9.15
CA PRO A 11 17.74 28.32 9.08
C PRO A 11 18.26 27.69 7.79
N LYS A 12 18.97 26.54 7.92
CA LYS A 12 19.48 25.81 6.75
C LYS A 12 18.36 25.66 5.73
N PRO A 13 18.62 25.95 4.44
CA PRO A 13 17.56 25.94 3.43
C PRO A 13 16.90 24.56 3.38
N LEU A 14 15.58 24.54 3.21
CA LEU A 14 14.76 23.31 3.22
C LEU A 14 15.32 22.23 2.26
N SER A 15 15.91 22.67 1.14
CA SER A 15 16.59 21.81 0.17
C SER A 15 17.72 20.98 0.79
N LEU A 16 18.52 21.54 1.71
CA LEU A 16 19.63 20.83 2.36
C LEU A 16 19.14 19.73 3.30
N LYS A 17 18.05 19.98 4.04
CA LYS A 17 17.43 18.96 4.91
C LYS A 17 16.78 17.84 4.09
N LEU A 18 16.11 18.18 2.98
CA LEU A 18 15.53 17.21 2.06
C LEU A 18 16.60 16.34 1.41
N VAL A 19 17.67 16.94 0.88
CA VAL A 19 18.78 16.20 0.27
C VAL A 19 19.42 15.24 1.29
N SER A 20 19.61 15.67 2.54
CA SER A 20 20.12 14.79 3.59
C SER A 20 19.15 13.65 3.91
N ALA A 21 17.85 13.91 4.02
CA ALA A 21 16.85 12.87 4.29
C ALA A 21 16.77 11.86 3.15
N PHE A 22 16.81 12.31 1.90
CA PHE A 22 16.86 11.46 0.72
C PHE A 22 18.12 10.61 0.65
N LYS A 23 19.28 11.21 0.96
CA LYS A 23 20.56 10.51 0.99
C LYS A 23 20.51 9.37 2.01
N ASN A 24 20.05 9.67 3.24
CA ASN A 24 19.89 8.68 4.29
C ASN A 24 18.92 7.57 3.86
N PHE A 25 17.77 7.92 3.25
CA PHE A 25 16.82 6.91 2.78
C PHE A 25 17.43 5.97 1.73
N LYS A 26 18.14 6.52 0.74
CA LYS A 26 18.80 5.72 -0.30
C LYS A 26 19.80 4.73 0.29
N GLU A 27 20.50 5.11 1.36
CA GLU A 27 21.43 4.24 2.09
C GLU A 27 20.71 3.08 2.80
N TYR A 28 19.45 3.24 3.22
CA TYR A 28 18.65 2.18 3.84
C TYR A 28 17.81 1.35 2.85
N LEU A 29 17.75 1.72 1.57
CA LEU A 29 16.95 1.00 0.57
C LEU A 29 17.31 -0.50 0.49
N PRO A 30 18.60 -0.91 0.46
CA PRO A 30 18.94 -2.34 0.47
C PRO A 30 18.43 -3.09 1.71
N LEU A 31 18.43 -2.44 2.88
CA LEU A 31 17.90 -3.01 4.11
C LEU A 31 16.37 -3.15 4.04
N ALA A 32 15.67 -2.17 3.45
CA ALA A 32 14.23 -2.24 3.24
C ALA A 32 13.87 -3.38 2.27
N ILE A 33 14.63 -3.56 1.18
CA ILE A 33 14.50 -4.68 0.26
C ILE A 33 14.70 -6.02 0.99
N ALA A 34 15.80 -6.15 1.74
CA ALA A 34 16.08 -7.35 2.50
C ALA A 34 14.98 -7.66 3.52
N SER A 35 14.46 -6.63 4.20
CA SER A 35 13.38 -6.77 5.17
C SER A 35 12.08 -7.23 4.50
N ALA A 36 11.72 -6.64 3.36
CA ALA A 36 10.57 -7.05 2.57
C ALA A 36 10.67 -8.52 2.13
N THR A 37 11.83 -8.94 1.63
CA THR A 37 12.11 -10.33 1.28
C THR A 37 11.97 -11.24 2.51
N ILE A 38 12.55 -10.88 3.65
CA ILE A 38 12.42 -11.67 4.90
C ILE A 38 10.95 -11.83 5.31
N ILE A 39 10.15 -10.76 5.24
CA ILE A 39 8.71 -10.81 5.55
C ILE A 39 7.97 -11.74 4.59
N GLY A 40 8.24 -11.65 3.28
CA GLY A 40 7.69 -12.58 2.29
C GLY A 40 8.04 -14.04 2.61
N GLY A 41 9.29 -14.30 3.01
CA GLY A 41 9.75 -15.62 3.44
C GLY A 41 9.07 -16.11 4.71
N ILE A 42 8.86 -15.26 5.70
CA ILE A 42 8.10 -15.61 6.91
C ILE A 42 6.66 -15.98 6.55
N ASN A 43 6.02 -15.24 5.63
CA ASN A 43 4.67 -15.54 5.17
C ASN A 43 4.61 -16.88 4.41
N GLN A 44 5.55 -17.12 3.50
CA GLN A 44 5.67 -18.40 2.78
C GLN A 44 5.90 -19.57 3.76
N PHE A 45 6.78 -19.38 4.74
CA PHE A 45 7.06 -20.36 5.79
C PHE A 45 5.82 -20.64 6.65
N TYR A 46 5.07 -19.59 7.05
CA TYR A 46 3.80 -19.73 7.77
C TYR A 46 2.75 -20.51 6.97
N ASN A 47 2.61 -20.21 5.67
CA ASN A 47 1.68 -20.92 4.79
C ASN A 47 2.04 -22.41 4.60
N LEU A 48 3.33 -22.75 4.61
CA LEU A 48 3.75 -24.15 4.58
C LEU A 48 3.55 -24.85 5.93
N LEU A 49 3.87 -24.16 7.03
CA LEU A 49 3.66 -24.66 8.40
C LEU A 49 2.18 -24.91 8.71
N SER A 50 1.27 -24.09 8.17
CA SER A 50 -0.17 -24.25 8.38
C SER A 50 -0.74 -25.50 7.70
N ILE A 51 -0.01 -26.07 6.72
CA ILE A 51 -0.33 -27.36 6.13
C ILE A 51 0.27 -28.49 7.00
N ASP A 52 1.60 -28.51 7.14
CA ASP A 52 2.36 -29.40 8.04
C ASP A 52 3.83 -28.95 8.12
N THR A 53 4.48 -29.17 9.26
CA THR A 53 5.92 -28.93 9.45
C THR A 53 6.82 -29.57 8.38
N TYR A 54 6.45 -30.74 7.86
CA TYR A 54 7.19 -31.43 6.81
C TYR A 54 7.25 -30.64 5.50
N TYR A 55 6.22 -29.83 5.20
CA TYR A 55 6.12 -29.13 3.93
C TYR A 55 7.02 -27.90 3.82
N VAL A 56 7.58 -27.42 4.93
CA VAL A 56 8.59 -26.34 4.97
C VAL A 56 9.77 -26.63 4.04
N ARG A 57 10.15 -27.89 3.83
CA ARG A 57 11.26 -28.26 2.92
C ARG A 57 11.00 -27.92 1.44
N PHE A 58 9.76 -27.62 1.08
CA PHE A 58 9.37 -27.19 -0.26
C PHE A 58 9.38 -25.66 -0.41
N PHE A 59 9.97 -24.96 0.55
CA PHE A 59 10.22 -23.52 0.46
C PHE A 59 10.97 -23.16 -0.84
N SER A 60 10.47 -22.17 -1.55
CA SER A 60 11.03 -21.72 -2.83
C SER A 60 11.78 -20.40 -2.66
N ALA A 61 13.10 -20.45 -2.77
CA ALA A 61 13.96 -19.27 -2.73
C ALA A 61 13.76 -18.33 -3.93
N THR A 62 13.36 -18.87 -5.08
CA THR A 62 13.01 -18.08 -6.28
C THR A 62 11.73 -17.30 -6.07
N GLN A 63 10.71 -17.93 -5.44
CA GLN A 63 9.50 -17.23 -5.03
C GLN A 63 9.80 -16.15 -3.98
N LEU A 64 10.68 -16.42 -3.02
CA LEU A 64 11.09 -15.43 -2.02
C LEU A 64 11.61 -14.12 -2.66
N ILE A 65 12.41 -14.24 -3.72
CA ILE A 65 12.89 -13.06 -4.47
C ILE A 65 11.72 -12.37 -5.18
N SER A 66 10.85 -13.14 -5.83
CA SER A 66 9.65 -12.61 -6.50
C SER A 66 8.73 -11.88 -5.53
N ASP A 67 8.48 -12.43 -4.35
CA ASP A 67 7.66 -11.84 -3.28
C ASP A 67 8.32 -10.58 -2.73
N GLY A 68 9.65 -10.57 -2.57
CA GLY A 68 10.41 -9.37 -2.21
C GLY A 68 10.26 -8.25 -3.24
N LEU A 69 10.38 -8.57 -4.54
CA LEU A 69 10.16 -7.62 -5.64
C LEU A 69 8.70 -7.14 -5.69
N TRP A 70 7.74 -8.02 -5.43
CA TRP A 70 6.33 -7.68 -5.36
C TRP A 70 6.03 -6.73 -4.19
N ILE A 71 6.56 -7.00 -3.00
CA ILE A 71 6.43 -6.10 -1.85
C ILE A 71 7.08 -4.75 -2.16
N LEU A 72 8.22 -4.70 -2.85
CA LEU A 72 8.81 -3.44 -3.29
C LEU A 72 7.92 -2.70 -4.27
N TYR A 73 7.31 -3.40 -5.22
CA TYR A 73 6.33 -2.83 -6.12
C TYR A 73 5.13 -2.25 -5.35
N LEU A 74 4.63 -2.96 -4.33
CA LEU A 74 3.55 -2.49 -3.45
C LEU A 74 3.98 -1.30 -2.57
N LEU A 75 5.23 -1.26 -2.12
CA LEU A 75 5.79 -0.16 -1.33
C LEU A 75 6.18 1.06 -2.17
N LEU A 76 6.35 0.91 -3.48
CA LEU A 76 6.76 1.98 -4.37
C LEU A 76 5.78 3.17 -4.36
N PRO A 77 4.45 2.97 -4.46
CA PRO A 77 3.49 4.03 -4.23
C PRO A 77 3.74 4.74 -2.89
N PHE A 78 3.82 4.02 -1.78
CA PHE A 78 4.07 4.62 -0.45
C PHE A 78 5.38 5.40 -0.39
N TYR A 79 6.44 4.92 -1.05
CA TYR A 79 7.69 5.64 -1.17
C TYR A 79 7.52 6.96 -1.93
N ILE A 80 6.80 6.94 -3.06
CA ILE A 80 6.48 8.14 -3.84
C ILE A 80 5.62 9.10 -3.01
N ILE A 81 4.59 8.60 -2.32
CA ILE A 81 3.77 9.36 -1.37
C ILE A 81 4.68 10.00 -0.34
N PHE A 82 5.42 9.21 0.42
CA PHE A 82 6.28 9.69 1.50
C PHE A 82 7.26 10.73 0.97
N THR A 83 7.90 10.49 -0.15
CA THR A 83 8.83 11.41 -0.80
C THR A 83 8.20 12.76 -1.15
N ILE A 84 7.03 12.75 -1.79
CA ILE A 84 6.31 13.98 -2.17
C ILE A 84 5.73 14.66 -0.93
N MET A 85 5.32 13.90 0.09
CA MET A 85 4.74 14.38 1.35
C MET A 85 5.80 14.88 2.33
N LEU A 86 7.05 14.41 2.24
CA LEU A 86 8.11 14.70 3.20
C LEU A 86 8.39 16.21 3.34
N PRO A 87 8.46 17.01 2.25
CA PRO A 87 8.53 18.47 2.36
C PRO A 87 7.38 19.05 3.19
N PHE A 88 6.17 18.53 3.04
CA PHE A 88 4.98 19.00 3.77
C PHE A 88 4.97 18.58 5.24
N ILE A 89 5.61 17.45 5.57
CA ILE A 89 5.78 16.96 6.94
C ILE A 89 6.86 17.76 7.67
N ILE A 90 8.00 17.99 7.01
CA ILE A 90 9.19 18.62 7.60
C ILE A 90 9.15 20.17 7.52
N ALA A 91 8.44 20.73 6.54
CA ALA A 91 8.35 22.19 6.40
C ALA A 91 7.79 22.80 7.68
N GLY A 92 8.52 23.81 8.18
CA GLY A 92 8.03 24.65 9.27
C GLY A 92 6.72 25.33 8.87
N ASP A 93 5.91 25.66 9.87
CA ASP A 93 4.56 26.21 9.67
C ASP A 93 4.54 27.41 8.73
N LYS A 94 5.55 28.29 8.81
CA LYS A 94 5.66 29.48 7.96
C LYS A 94 5.74 29.17 6.47
N TYR A 95 6.68 28.31 6.05
CA TYR A 95 6.86 27.94 4.64
C TYR A 95 5.64 27.21 4.08
N TYR A 96 5.04 26.35 4.92
CA TYR A 96 3.83 25.64 4.57
C TYR A 96 2.69 26.63 4.30
N LEU A 97 2.45 27.55 5.22
CA LEU A 97 1.41 28.56 5.10
C LEU A 97 1.64 29.43 3.86
N GLU A 98 2.85 29.94 3.60
CA GLU A 98 3.13 30.76 2.41
C GLU A 98 2.74 30.10 1.07
N ARG A 99 2.74 28.76 0.98
CA ARG A 99 2.35 28.01 -0.23
C ARG A 99 0.83 27.89 -0.39
N PHE A 100 0.10 27.78 0.71
CA PHE A 100 -1.33 27.45 0.73
C PHE A 100 -2.22 28.60 1.18
N ASP A 101 -1.63 29.68 1.67
CA ASP A 101 -2.28 30.90 2.11
C ASP A 101 -2.50 31.79 0.88
N PRO A 102 -3.73 31.93 0.35
CA PRO A 102 -3.98 32.87 -0.72
C PRO A 102 -3.89 34.29 -0.16
N VAL A 103 -2.70 34.85 -0.18
CA VAL A 103 -2.44 36.24 0.21
C VAL A 103 -2.57 37.13 -1.04
N SER A 104 -3.26 38.27 -0.95
CA SER A 104 -3.23 39.29 -2.01
C SER A 104 -1.86 39.94 -2.11
N GLU A 105 -1.65 40.70 -3.20
CA GLU A 105 -0.48 41.57 -3.36
C GLU A 105 -0.28 42.55 -2.18
N ASP A 106 -1.37 42.92 -1.49
CA ASP A 106 -1.33 43.78 -0.30
C ASP A 106 -1.02 43.04 1.02
N GLY A 107 -0.66 41.75 0.95
CA GLY A 107 -0.34 40.95 2.13
C GLY A 107 -1.55 40.49 2.94
N LYS A 108 -2.79 40.75 2.49
CA LYS A 108 -4.01 40.33 3.22
C LYS A 108 -4.48 38.95 2.81
N PHE A 109 -5.02 38.22 3.77
CA PHE A 109 -5.58 36.89 3.55
C PHE A 109 -6.88 36.95 2.72
N GLN A 110 -6.90 36.27 1.58
CA GLN A 110 -8.08 36.12 0.72
C GLN A 110 -8.95 34.95 1.17
N ARG A 111 -9.55 35.09 2.36
CA ARG A 111 -10.39 34.07 3.00
C ARG A 111 -11.41 33.41 2.06
N LYS A 112 -12.18 34.21 1.32
CA LYS A 112 -13.22 33.70 0.39
C LYS A 112 -12.64 32.79 -0.69
N LYS A 113 -11.44 33.11 -1.19
CA LYS A 113 -10.74 32.33 -2.21
C LYS A 113 -10.24 30.99 -1.64
N ALA A 114 -9.69 30.99 -0.42
CA ALA A 114 -9.29 29.78 0.29
C ALA A 114 -10.47 28.81 0.50
N ILE A 115 -11.61 29.35 0.95
CA ILE A 115 -12.83 28.57 1.16
C ILE A 115 -13.31 27.98 -0.17
N TRP A 116 -13.38 28.79 -1.23
CA TRP A 116 -13.80 28.31 -2.55
C TRP A 116 -12.92 27.19 -3.11
N TYR A 117 -11.59 27.30 -2.97
CA TYR A 117 -10.69 26.23 -3.42
C TYR A 117 -10.89 24.94 -2.63
N ASN A 118 -11.08 25.01 -1.32
CA ASN A 118 -11.35 23.83 -0.50
C ASN A 118 -12.69 23.18 -0.86
N VAL A 119 -13.74 23.98 -1.05
CA VAL A 119 -15.04 23.48 -1.50
C VAL A 119 -14.92 22.80 -2.86
N LEU A 120 -14.25 23.43 -3.83
CA LEU A 120 -14.04 22.85 -5.15
C LEU A 120 -13.29 21.52 -5.07
N LEU A 121 -12.20 21.46 -4.29
CA LEU A 121 -11.40 20.25 -4.12
C LEU A 121 -12.23 19.14 -3.47
N ILE A 122 -12.95 19.43 -2.38
CA ILE A 122 -13.79 18.45 -1.68
C ILE A 122 -14.92 17.95 -2.59
N MET A 123 -15.59 18.83 -3.33
CA MET A 123 -16.74 18.46 -4.16
C MET A 123 -16.36 17.72 -5.44
N THR A 124 -15.15 17.92 -5.95
CA THR A 124 -14.69 17.28 -7.19
C THR A 124 -13.81 16.08 -6.90
N LEU A 125 -12.68 16.28 -6.23
CA LEU A 125 -11.65 15.26 -6.07
C LEU A 125 -12.13 14.09 -5.21
N TYR A 126 -12.81 14.35 -4.08
CA TYR A 126 -13.15 13.28 -3.15
C TYR A 126 -14.25 12.35 -3.71
N PRO A 127 -15.42 12.85 -4.17
CA PRO A 127 -16.43 12.00 -4.78
C PRO A 127 -15.94 11.23 -5.99
N THR A 128 -15.16 11.87 -6.88
CA THR A 128 -14.58 11.19 -8.04
C THR A 128 -13.63 10.08 -7.59
N SER A 129 -12.77 10.33 -6.59
CA SER A 129 -11.87 9.32 -6.07
C SER A 129 -12.64 8.13 -5.48
N TYR A 130 -13.65 8.37 -4.65
CA TYR A 130 -14.49 7.31 -4.10
C TYR A 130 -15.27 6.55 -5.17
N TYR A 131 -15.78 7.22 -6.19
CA TYR A 131 -16.44 6.55 -7.31
C TYR A 131 -15.51 5.52 -7.95
N PHE A 132 -14.26 5.88 -8.25
CA PHE A 132 -13.29 4.95 -8.84
C PHE A 132 -12.89 3.81 -7.90
N ILE A 133 -12.74 4.10 -6.59
CA ILE A 133 -12.39 3.11 -5.57
C ILE A 133 -13.54 2.10 -5.39
N LEU A 134 -14.76 2.58 -5.16
CA LEU A 134 -15.92 1.74 -4.83
C LEU A 134 -16.41 0.92 -6.03
N THR A 135 -16.29 1.45 -7.25
CA THR A 135 -16.63 0.69 -8.47
C THR A 135 -15.54 -0.30 -8.89
N GLY A 136 -14.38 -0.31 -8.21
CA GLY A 136 -13.23 -1.14 -8.57
C GLY A 136 -12.62 -0.79 -9.93
N ARG A 137 -13.04 0.31 -10.57
CA ARG A 137 -12.51 0.74 -11.88
C ARG A 137 -11.06 1.18 -11.79
N TRP A 138 -10.68 1.80 -10.68
CA TRP A 138 -9.29 2.16 -10.42
C TRP A 138 -8.98 2.12 -8.92
N PRO A 139 -8.70 0.94 -8.35
CA PRO A 139 -8.47 0.78 -6.90
C PRO A 139 -7.27 1.59 -6.42
N TYR A 140 -6.28 1.83 -7.29
CA TYR A 140 -5.12 2.66 -7.01
C TYR A 140 -5.44 4.13 -6.76
N MET A 141 -6.66 4.59 -7.09
CA MET A 141 -7.12 5.94 -6.75
C MET A 141 -7.15 6.19 -5.23
N SER A 142 -7.23 5.12 -4.42
CA SER A 142 -7.08 5.21 -2.95
C SER A 142 -5.72 5.78 -2.53
N PHE A 143 -4.63 5.43 -3.22
CA PHE A 143 -3.30 5.98 -2.96
C PHE A 143 -3.24 7.48 -3.26
N LEU A 144 -3.78 7.90 -4.41
CA LEU A 144 -3.84 9.32 -4.78
C LEU A 144 -4.68 10.10 -3.77
N LEU A 145 -5.81 9.53 -3.32
CA LEU A 145 -6.63 10.14 -2.28
C LEU A 145 -5.83 10.39 -1.00
N VAL A 146 -5.03 9.41 -0.53
CA VAL A 146 -4.13 9.57 0.63
C VAL A 146 -3.10 10.68 0.40
N MET A 147 -2.49 10.75 -0.79
CA MET A 147 -1.50 11.79 -1.14
C MET A 147 -2.08 13.21 -1.09
N TYR A 148 -3.34 13.39 -1.48
CA TYR A 148 -3.96 14.72 -1.52
C TYR A 148 -4.59 15.12 -0.19
N THR A 149 -5.24 14.17 0.49
CA THR A 149 -5.97 14.43 1.74
C THR A 149 -5.03 14.73 2.92
N PHE A 150 -3.84 14.14 2.96
CA PHE A 150 -2.89 14.40 4.06
C PHE A 150 -2.35 15.86 4.07
N PRO A 151 -1.85 16.42 2.96
CA PRO A 151 -1.54 17.85 2.89
C PRO A 151 -2.77 18.70 3.12
N ALA A 152 -3.91 18.41 2.48
CA ALA A 152 -5.12 19.21 2.66
C ALA A 152 -5.55 19.29 4.13
N MET A 153 -5.52 18.17 4.86
CA MET A 153 -5.76 18.11 6.29
C MET A 153 -4.78 18.99 7.08
N ARG A 154 -3.47 18.81 6.85
CA ARG A 154 -2.41 19.59 7.51
C ARG A 154 -2.55 21.10 7.23
N ALA A 155 -2.83 21.47 5.98
CA ALA A 155 -3.04 22.85 5.57
C ALA A 155 -4.21 23.49 6.30
N ASN A 156 -5.35 22.83 6.29
CA ASN A 156 -6.57 23.36 6.88
C ASN A 156 -6.45 23.52 8.40
N PHE A 157 -5.85 22.56 9.12
CA PHE A 157 -5.61 22.74 10.56
C PHE A 157 -4.61 23.86 10.87
N LYS A 158 -3.57 24.05 10.05
CA LYS A 158 -2.63 25.17 10.23
C LYS A 158 -3.28 26.51 9.93
N LEU A 159 -4.11 26.60 8.88
CA LEU A 159 -4.87 27.80 8.55
C LEU A 159 -5.88 28.15 9.65
N ALA A 160 -6.60 27.15 10.18
CA ALA A 160 -7.49 27.33 11.32
C ALA A 160 -6.76 27.94 12.52
N LYS A 161 -5.59 27.40 12.88
CA LYS A 161 -4.77 27.93 13.99
C LYS A 161 -4.25 29.35 13.71
N LYS A 162 -3.86 29.65 12.47
CA LYS A 162 -3.31 30.96 12.08
C LYS A 162 -4.35 32.09 12.17
N TYR A 163 -5.59 31.79 11.78
CA TYR A 163 -6.68 32.78 11.70
C TYR A 163 -7.67 32.62 12.88
N ASP A 164 -7.17 32.58 14.11
CA ASP A 164 -7.98 32.58 15.34
C ASP A 164 -9.08 31.49 15.42
N LYS A 165 -8.73 30.24 15.09
CA LYS A 165 -9.62 29.07 15.17
C LYS A 165 -10.88 29.21 14.31
N GLU A 166 -10.68 29.61 13.05
CA GLU A 166 -11.76 29.60 12.08
C GLU A 166 -12.34 28.18 11.89
N ILE A 167 -13.53 27.96 12.46
CA ILE A 167 -14.27 26.68 12.48
C ILE A 167 -14.40 26.07 11.08
N ILE A 168 -14.52 26.89 10.03
CA ILE A 168 -14.65 26.41 8.65
C ILE A 168 -13.40 25.64 8.20
N PHE A 169 -12.20 26.13 8.53
CA PHE A 169 -10.96 25.41 8.20
C PHE A 169 -10.77 24.18 9.08
N GLU A 170 -11.22 24.21 10.34
CA GLU A 170 -11.24 22.99 11.18
C GLU A 170 -12.14 21.91 10.57
N LEU A 171 -13.32 22.29 10.07
CA LEU A 171 -14.25 21.40 9.39
C LEU A 171 -13.63 20.81 8.12
N PHE A 172 -12.99 21.62 7.26
CA PHE A 172 -12.29 21.10 6.08
C PHE A 172 -11.11 20.18 6.44
N GLY A 173 -10.38 20.51 7.50
CA GLY A 173 -9.32 19.67 8.04
C GLY A 173 -9.87 18.32 8.50
N PHE A 174 -11.00 18.32 9.21
CA PHE A 174 -11.67 17.12 9.69
C PHE A 174 -12.24 16.26 8.54
N ILE A 175 -12.89 16.86 7.54
CA ILE A 175 -13.35 16.15 6.34
C ILE A 175 -12.16 15.48 5.62
N SER A 176 -11.06 16.21 5.47
CA SER A 176 -9.84 15.68 4.85
C SER A 176 -9.20 14.57 5.68
N PHE A 177 -9.28 14.64 7.01
CA PHE A 177 -8.83 13.58 7.90
C PHE A 177 -9.65 12.29 7.74
N LEU A 178 -10.99 12.39 7.69
CA LEU A 178 -11.84 11.23 7.43
C LEU A 178 -11.55 10.63 6.05
N ALA A 179 -11.39 11.48 5.03
CA ALA A 179 -11.01 11.03 3.70
C ALA A 179 -9.66 10.32 3.70
N PHE A 180 -8.67 10.85 4.41
CA PHE A 180 -7.36 10.22 4.59
C PHE A 180 -7.46 8.84 5.26
N LEU A 181 -8.19 8.71 6.37
CA LEU A 181 -8.37 7.43 7.06
C LEU A 181 -9.05 6.39 6.17
N SER A 182 -10.09 6.77 5.45
CA SER A 182 -10.76 5.86 4.52
C SER A 182 -9.86 5.49 3.34
N GLY A 183 -9.04 6.42 2.85
CA GLY A 183 -8.03 6.17 1.83
C GLY A 183 -7.04 5.10 2.29
N LEU A 184 -6.53 5.20 3.52
CA LEU A 184 -5.67 4.18 4.12
C LEU A 184 -6.36 2.81 4.21
N TYR A 185 -7.63 2.79 4.65
CA TYR A 185 -8.41 1.55 4.73
C TYR A 185 -8.57 0.88 3.36
N PHE A 186 -8.95 1.64 2.33
CA PHE A 186 -9.11 1.10 0.98
C PHE A 186 -7.77 0.67 0.40
N THR A 187 -6.74 1.51 0.53
CA THR A 187 -5.37 1.16 0.11
C THR A 187 -4.92 -0.16 0.74
N TRP A 188 -5.13 -0.33 2.05
CA TRP A 188 -4.84 -1.59 2.73
C TRP A 188 -5.66 -2.75 2.13
N THR A 189 -6.97 -2.59 2.06
CA THR A 189 -7.88 -3.63 1.55
C THR A 189 -7.47 -4.09 0.16
N TRP A 190 -7.24 -3.17 -0.78
CA TRP A 190 -6.86 -3.50 -2.14
C TRP A 190 -5.47 -4.12 -2.23
N THR A 191 -4.49 -3.62 -1.47
CA THR A 191 -3.14 -4.17 -1.46
C THR A 191 -3.10 -5.63 -1.01
N PHE A 192 -3.97 -6.02 -0.06
CA PHE A 192 -3.97 -7.39 0.48
C PHE A 192 -5.04 -8.31 -0.11
N ARG A 193 -6.06 -7.77 -0.79
CA ARG A 193 -7.09 -8.58 -1.46
C ARG A 193 -6.53 -9.42 -2.60
N ASP A 194 -5.48 -8.94 -3.27
CA ASP A 194 -4.88 -9.61 -4.43
C ASP A 194 -3.99 -10.82 -4.06
N ASN A 195 -3.96 -11.23 -2.78
CA ASN A 195 -3.28 -12.45 -2.34
C ASN A 195 -4.12 -13.73 -2.55
N GLU A 196 -5.37 -13.61 -3.01
CA GLU A 196 -6.19 -14.76 -3.40
C GLU A 196 -5.74 -15.31 -4.77
N ILE A 197 -5.82 -16.63 -4.95
CA ILE A 197 -5.56 -17.24 -6.26
C ILE A 197 -6.57 -16.67 -7.26
N PRO A 198 -6.13 -16.08 -8.38
CA PRO A 198 -7.03 -15.47 -9.33
C PRO A 198 -8.01 -16.50 -9.91
N ASN A 199 -9.31 -16.20 -9.84
CA ASN A 199 -10.38 -17.08 -10.34
C ASN A 199 -10.32 -17.32 -11.86
N ASN A 200 -9.60 -16.47 -12.60
CA ASN A 200 -9.41 -16.56 -14.04
C ASN A 200 -8.09 -17.26 -14.42
N LEU A 201 -7.43 -17.96 -13.51
CA LEU A 201 -6.26 -18.76 -13.85
C LEU A 201 -6.71 -19.99 -14.64
N GLU A 202 -6.54 -20.00 -15.97
CA GLU A 202 -6.93 -21.13 -16.84
C GLU A 202 -6.30 -22.46 -16.38
N ASN A 203 -5.08 -22.42 -15.87
CA ASN A 203 -4.41 -23.61 -15.35
C ASN A 203 -5.07 -24.19 -14.09
N SER A 204 -5.88 -23.41 -13.35
CA SER A 204 -6.57 -23.89 -12.16
C SER A 204 -7.64 -24.94 -12.50
N SER A 205 -8.34 -24.78 -13.63
CA SER A 205 -9.30 -25.78 -14.10
C SER A 205 -8.57 -27.06 -14.50
N PHE A 206 -7.42 -26.96 -15.17
CA PHE A 206 -6.62 -28.13 -15.53
C PHE A 206 -6.12 -28.92 -14.31
N VAL A 207 -5.65 -28.23 -13.27
CA VAL A 207 -5.26 -28.86 -12.00
C VAL A 207 -6.47 -29.57 -11.38
N THR A 208 -7.62 -28.88 -11.34
CA THR A 208 -8.87 -29.40 -10.76
C THR A 208 -9.38 -30.62 -11.53
N ASP A 209 -9.42 -30.56 -12.86
CA ASP A 209 -9.87 -31.65 -13.73
C ASP A 209 -8.98 -32.89 -13.58
N LYS A 210 -7.66 -32.70 -13.46
CA LYS A 210 -6.71 -33.79 -13.23
C LYS A 210 -6.93 -34.46 -11.88
N ILE A 211 -7.28 -33.68 -10.86
CA ILE A 211 -7.61 -34.22 -9.53
C ILE A 211 -8.95 -34.95 -9.57
N ILE A 212 -10.00 -34.36 -10.16
CA ILE A 212 -11.33 -34.97 -10.29
C ILE A 212 -11.24 -36.28 -11.06
N LYS A 213 -10.44 -36.35 -12.12
CA LYS A 213 -10.24 -37.59 -12.90
C LYS A 213 -9.65 -38.73 -12.07
N ASN A 214 -8.72 -38.43 -11.16
CA ASN A 214 -8.06 -39.44 -10.34
C ASN A 214 -8.79 -39.71 -9.01
N TYR A 215 -9.61 -38.76 -8.55
CA TYR A 215 -10.31 -38.77 -7.26
C TYR A 215 -11.74 -38.23 -7.41
N PRO A 216 -12.63 -38.91 -8.16
CA PRO A 216 -13.92 -38.36 -8.58
C PRO A 216 -14.91 -38.09 -7.43
N ASN A 217 -14.75 -38.77 -6.30
CA ASN A 217 -15.62 -38.62 -5.13
C ASN A 217 -15.10 -37.60 -4.11
N TYR A 218 -14.03 -36.87 -4.43
CA TYR A 218 -13.42 -35.91 -3.52
C TYR A 218 -13.58 -34.49 -4.05
N SER A 219 -13.95 -33.58 -3.15
CA SER A 219 -13.78 -32.15 -3.35
C SER A 219 -12.29 -31.79 -3.20
N ASN A 220 -11.88 -30.66 -3.78
CA ASN A 220 -10.48 -30.23 -3.71
C ASN A 220 -10.34 -28.73 -3.44
N LYS A 221 -9.25 -28.35 -2.78
CA LYS A 221 -8.87 -26.96 -2.50
C LYS A 221 -7.36 -26.80 -2.62
N ILE A 222 -6.91 -25.90 -3.48
CA ILE A 222 -5.49 -25.53 -3.56
C ILE A 222 -5.14 -24.75 -2.29
N LEU A 223 -4.19 -25.28 -1.51
CA LEU A 223 -3.74 -24.67 -0.26
C LEU A 223 -2.59 -23.70 -0.49
N TYR A 224 -1.66 -24.09 -1.37
CA TYR A 224 -0.43 -23.35 -1.60
C TYR A 224 0.14 -23.71 -2.97
N MET A 225 0.82 -22.75 -3.60
CA MET A 225 1.50 -22.94 -4.87
C MET A 225 2.80 -22.15 -4.87
N ASN A 226 3.84 -22.75 -5.43
CA ASN A 226 5.09 -22.06 -5.77
C ASN A 226 5.50 -22.38 -7.21
N ASP A 227 6.68 -21.97 -7.62
CA ASP A 227 7.23 -22.20 -8.97
C ASP A 227 7.57 -23.66 -9.28
N LYS A 228 7.49 -24.58 -8.30
CA LYS A 228 7.84 -25.99 -8.46
C LYS A 228 6.69 -26.96 -8.14
N TYR A 229 5.79 -26.58 -7.24
CA TYR A 229 4.81 -27.47 -6.65
C TYR A 229 3.44 -26.81 -6.47
N VAL A 230 2.40 -27.61 -6.63
CA VAL A 230 1.01 -27.29 -6.27
C VAL A 230 0.59 -28.21 -5.13
N PHE A 231 0.14 -27.61 -4.02
CA PHE A 231 -0.36 -28.31 -2.85
C PHE A 231 -1.88 -28.27 -2.87
N THR A 232 -2.50 -29.43 -3.02
CA THR A 232 -3.96 -29.53 -3.08
C THR A 232 -4.47 -30.46 -2.00
N GLN A 233 -5.39 -29.96 -1.19
CA GLN A 233 -6.14 -30.78 -0.27
C GLN A 233 -7.32 -31.43 -0.99
N ILE A 234 -7.52 -32.73 -0.79
CA ILE A 234 -8.74 -33.44 -1.18
C ILE A 234 -9.50 -33.92 0.06
N TYR A 235 -10.83 -33.86 0.02
CA TYR A 235 -11.73 -34.22 1.13
C TYR A 235 -13.10 -34.69 0.62
N CYS A 236 -13.84 -35.49 1.40
CA CYS A 236 -15.16 -36.01 0.99
C CYS A 236 -16.27 -34.99 1.27
N ASP A 237 -16.49 -34.67 2.54
CA ASP A 237 -17.67 -33.91 2.98
C ASP A 237 -17.33 -32.47 3.42
N SER A 238 -16.19 -32.28 4.09
CA SER A 238 -15.77 -31.00 4.66
C SER A 238 -14.26 -30.82 4.59
N ILE A 239 -13.79 -29.56 4.55
CA ILE A 239 -12.37 -29.20 4.64
C ILE A 239 -11.72 -29.77 5.91
N ASP A 240 -12.51 -29.96 6.97
CA ASP A 240 -12.04 -30.48 8.26
C ASP A 240 -12.08 -32.02 8.37
N ASP A 241 -12.43 -32.73 7.29
CA ASP A 241 -12.51 -34.19 7.25
C ASP A 241 -11.20 -34.82 7.78
N PRO A 242 -11.25 -35.73 8.77
CA PRO A 242 -10.06 -36.40 9.31
C PRO A 242 -9.35 -37.27 8.27
N ASN A 243 -10.05 -37.70 7.22
CA ASN A 243 -9.49 -38.49 6.12
C ASN A 243 -8.98 -37.64 4.95
N ARG A 244 -8.91 -36.31 5.13
CA ARG A 244 -8.34 -35.41 4.12
C ARG A 244 -6.93 -35.84 3.74
N LYS A 245 -6.57 -35.66 2.47
CA LYS A 245 -5.21 -35.93 1.97
C LYS A 245 -4.65 -34.69 1.32
N ILE A 246 -3.37 -34.43 1.57
CA ILE A 246 -2.62 -33.40 0.86
C ILE A 246 -1.90 -34.07 -0.31
N LEU A 247 -2.27 -33.68 -1.52
CA LEU A 247 -1.62 -34.08 -2.75
C LEU A 247 -0.56 -33.02 -3.10
N LEU A 248 0.65 -33.50 -3.37
CA LEU A 248 1.75 -32.67 -3.83
C LEU A 248 2.01 -32.99 -5.31
N PHE A 249 1.79 -32.02 -6.18
CA PHE A 249 2.03 -32.17 -7.60
C PHE A 249 3.21 -31.30 -8.05
N PRO A 250 4.28 -31.89 -8.63
CA PRO A 250 5.28 -31.12 -9.36
C PRO A 250 4.63 -30.36 -10.53
N ILE A 251 5.01 -29.12 -10.79
CA ILE A 251 4.41 -28.29 -11.85
C ILE A 251 4.58 -28.91 -13.24
N GLU A 252 5.64 -29.68 -13.47
CA GLU A 252 5.91 -30.42 -14.70
C GLU A 252 4.79 -31.44 -15.01
N THR A 253 4.08 -31.91 -13.97
CA THR A 253 2.93 -32.79 -14.10
C THR A 253 1.77 -32.13 -14.87
N PHE A 254 1.75 -30.79 -14.93
CA PHE A 254 0.70 -30.03 -15.60
C PHE A 254 1.10 -29.41 -16.94
N GLN A 255 2.36 -29.56 -17.36
CA GLN A 255 2.74 -29.23 -18.72
C GLN A 255 2.01 -30.21 -19.65
N LYS A 256 1.09 -29.68 -20.49
CA LYS A 256 0.47 -30.49 -21.55
C LYS A 256 1.59 -31.21 -22.27
N SER A 257 1.41 -32.51 -22.50
CA SER A 257 2.21 -33.18 -23.53
C SER A 257 1.81 -32.54 -24.85
N GLU A 258 2.48 -31.44 -25.24
CA GLU A 258 2.33 -30.81 -26.57
C GLU A 258 2.80 -31.74 -27.70
N SER A 259 3.11 -33.00 -27.40
CA SER A 259 3.24 -34.07 -28.37
C SER A 259 1.87 -34.67 -28.71
N LYS A 260 1.11 -34.04 -29.61
CA LYS A 260 0.23 -34.72 -30.58
C LYS A 260 -0.31 -33.78 -31.63
#